data_AF-A0A4Y2K8X7-F1
#
_entry.id   AF-A0A4Y2K8X7-F1
#
_cell.length_a   1.000
_cell.length_b   1.000
_cell.length_c   1.000
_cell.angle_alpha   90.00
_cell.angle_beta   90.00
_cell.angle_gamma   90.00
#
_symmetry.space_group_name_H-M   'P 1'
#
loop_
_entity.id
_entity.type
_entity.pdbx_description
1 polymer ?
#
loop_
_entity_poly.entity_id
_entity_poly.type
_entity_poly.pdbx_seq_one_letter_code
_entity_poly.pdbx_strand_id
1 'polypeptide(L)'
;MCIIQIEKRGNCNVIYSDNARTFKADQRELAYFTNILKDSKFQNFVADNGIHWKLIVERAPWWDGFYERLVKTVKEPLLKILGKALLMFEELSTILSEVENIVNNRPLIYVENDPGEPEPLTSSN
;
A
#
# COMPACT_ATOMS: atom_id res chain seq x y z
N MET A 1 -1.18 2.92 -3.87
CA MET A 1 -1.36 1.77 -2.96
C MET A 1 -1.56 2.24 -1.52
N CYS A 2 -0.72 3.13 -0.97
CA CYS A 2 -0.86 3.61 0.42
C CYS A 2 -2.20 4.27 0.75
N ILE A 3 -2.80 5.07 -0.13
CA ILE A 3 -4.05 5.80 0.18
C ILE A 3 -5.23 4.82 0.39
N ILE A 4 -5.36 3.82 -0.49
CA ILE A 4 -6.43 2.80 -0.41
C ILE A 4 -6.29 1.96 0.86
N GLN A 5 -5.05 1.70 1.30
CA GLN A 5 -4.78 0.88 2.48
C GLN A 5 -5.07 1.61 3.80
N ILE A 6 -4.89 2.95 3.85
CA ILE A 6 -5.22 3.75 5.04
C ILE A 6 -6.72 3.75 5.30
N GLU A 7 -7.53 3.89 4.25
CA GLU A 7 -8.99 3.87 4.36
C GLU A 7 -9.53 2.50 4.82
N LYS A 8 -8.91 1.40 4.36
CA LYS A 8 -9.39 0.03 4.65
C LYS A 8 -8.81 -0.61 5.91
N ARG A 9 -7.56 -0.29 6.31
CA ARG A 9 -6.84 -0.93 7.43
C ARG A 9 -6.52 0.01 8.59
N GLY A 10 -6.90 1.29 8.49
CA GLY A 10 -6.65 2.28 9.53
C GLY A 10 -5.32 3.03 9.36
N ASN A 11 -4.94 3.79 10.39
CA ASN A 11 -3.84 4.74 10.31
C ASN A 11 -2.48 4.01 10.22
N CYS A 12 -1.63 4.47 9.30
CA CYS A 12 -0.29 3.94 9.11
C CYS A 12 0.71 4.73 9.94
N ASN A 13 1.45 4.10 10.86
CA ASN A 13 2.43 4.81 11.70
C ASN A 13 3.69 5.20 10.93
N VAL A 14 4.05 4.51 9.83
CA VAL A 14 5.27 4.82 9.07
C VAL A 14 5.04 4.64 7.58
N ILE A 15 5.28 5.71 6.81
CA ILE A 15 5.20 5.69 5.35
C ILE A 15 6.63 5.66 4.78
N TYR A 16 6.93 4.66 3.97
CA TYR A 16 8.17 4.60 3.21
C TYR A 16 7.90 4.97 1.75
N SER A 17 8.69 5.90 1.21
CA SER A 17 8.66 6.23 -0.22
C SER A 17 10.05 6.19 -0.83
N ASP A 18 10.10 6.02 -2.16
CA ASP A 18 11.35 6.16 -2.90
C ASP A 18 11.86 7.61 -2.86
N ASN A 19 13.12 7.81 -3.28
CA ASN A 19 13.75 9.13 -3.25
C ASN A 19 13.54 9.96 -4.52
N ALA A 20 12.50 9.66 -5.31
CA ALA A 20 12.15 10.42 -6.48
C ALA A 20 11.86 11.88 -6.11
N ARG A 21 12.16 12.78 -7.05
CA ARG A 21 11.99 14.22 -6.86
C ARG A 21 10.53 14.58 -6.54
N THR A 22 9.58 13.85 -7.08
CA THR A 22 8.14 14.01 -6.80
C THR A 22 7.83 13.78 -5.33
N PHE A 23 8.24 12.66 -4.74
CA PHE A 23 7.98 12.41 -3.32
C PHE A 23 8.74 13.36 -2.38
N LYS A 24 9.94 13.83 -2.76
CA LYS A 24 10.63 14.90 -2.03
C LYS A 24 9.85 16.22 -2.06
N ALA A 25 9.21 16.54 -3.17
CA ALA A 25 8.37 17.73 -3.30
C ALA A 25 7.09 17.58 -2.48
N ASP A 26 6.40 16.45 -2.60
CA ASP A 26 5.18 16.14 -1.85
C ASP A 26 5.44 16.15 -0.34
N GLN A 27 6.57 15.63 0.13
CA GLN A 27 6.94 15.68 1.55
C GLN A 27 7.09 17.13 2.05
N ARG A 28 7.66 18.01 1.22
CA ARG A 28 7.82 19.44 1.56
C ARG A 28 6.49 20.16 1.52
N GLU A 29 5.65 19.88 0.53
CA GLU A 29 4.31 20.44 0.44
C GLU A 29 3.46 20.00 1.63
N LEU A 30 3.48 18.71 1.99
CA LEU A 30 2.75 18.20 3.15
C LEU A 30 3.23 18.87 4.44
N ALA A 31 4.55 19.01 4.64
CA ALA A 31 5.10 19.74 5.79
C ALA A 31 4.68 21.22 5.79
N TYR A 32 4.64 21.85 4.62
CA TYR A 32 4.19 23.24 4.45
C TYR A 32 2.69 23.41 4.74
N PHE A 33 1.84 22.53 4.21
CA PHE A 33 0.41 22.50 4.48
C PHE A 33 0.14 22.23 5.96
N THR A 34 0.89 21.32 6.59
CA THR A 34 0.79 21.06 8.04
C THR A 34 1.12 22.33 8.83
N ASN A 35 2.17 23.07 8.43
CA ASN A 35 2.55 24.33 9.08
C ASN A 35 1.54 25.48 8.87
N ILE A 36 0.87 25.54 7.72
CA ILE A 36 -0.16 26.55 7.41
C ILE A 36 -1.49 26.22 8.05
N LEU A 37 -1.89 24.94 7.99
CA LEU A 37 -3.06 24.41 8.66
C LEU A 37 -2.73 24.33 10.14
N LYS A 38 -2.80 25.48 10.84
CA LYS A 38 -2.89 25.58 12.30
C LYS A 38 -4.22 25.01 12.84
N ASP A 39 -4.91 24.19 12.05
CA ASP A 39 -6.08 23.49 12.52
C ASP A 39 -5.62 22.44 13.53
N SER A 40 -5.90 22.73 14.79
CA SER A 40 -5.63 21.83 15.91
C SER A 40 -6.13 20.40 15.66
N LYS A 41 -7.20 20.19 14.90
CA LYS A 41 -7.67 18.84 14.56
C LYS A 41 -6.75 18.09 13.61
N PHE A 42 -6.19 18.75 12.60
CA PHE A 42 -5.27 18.11 11.66
C PHE A 42 -3.89 17.87 12.29
N GLN A 43 -3.41 18.85 13.05
CA GLN A 43 -2.17 18.72 13.82
C GLN A 43 -2.28 17.60 14.86
N ASN A 44 -3.38 17.54 15.61
CA ASN A 44 -3.64 16.44 16.54
C ASN A 44 -3.83 15.12 15.79
N PHE A 45 -4.50 15.08 14.63
CA PHE A 45 -4.60 13.84 13.85
C PHE A 45 -3.22 13.30 13.41
N VAL A 46 -2.32 14.15 12.94
CA VAL A 46 -0.97 13.73 12.53
C VAL A 46 -0.11 13.38 13.74
N ALA A 47 -0.20 14.15 14.83
CA ALA A 47 0.55 13.94 16.06
C ALA A 47 0.07 12.72 16.87
N ASP A 48 -1.25 12.57 17.06
CA ASP A 48 -1.88 11.47 17.79
C ASP A 48 -1.72 10.14 17.06
N ASN A 49 -1.68 10.15 15.71
CA ASN A 49 -1.46 8.94 14.92
C ASN A 49 0.02 8.64 14.62
N GLY A 50 0.95 9.52 15.01
CA GLY A 50 2.39 9.27 14.94
C GLY A 50 2.90 8.87 13.54
N ILE A 51 2.33 9.46 12.47
CA ILE A 51 2.64 9.05 11.09
C ILE A 51 4.01 9.62 10.67
N HIS A 52 5.03 8.76 10.65
CA HIS A 52 6.38 9.11 10.25
C HIS A 52 6.64 8.81 8.77
N TRP A 53 6.88 9.84 7.96
CA TRP A 53 7.32 9.64 6.57
C TRP A 53 8.85 9.50 6.50
N LYS A 54 9.35 8.35 6.02
CA LYS A 54 10.76 8.07 5.75
C LYS A 54 11.01 7.88 4.25
N LEU A 55 12.06 8.52 3.75
CA LEU A 55 12.60 8.25 2.40
C LEU A 55 13.59 7.10 2.49
N ILE A 56 13.50 6.13 1.58
CA ILE A 56 14.50 5.05 1.50
C ILE A 56 15.85 5.60 1.06
N VAL A 57 16.92 4.91 1.47
CA VAL A 57 18.30 5.27 1.16
C VAL A 57 18.52 5.24 -0.35
N GLU A 58 19.16 6.30 -0.88
CA GLU A 58 19.55 6.36 -2.29
C GLU A 58 20.46 5.17 -2.65
N ARG A 59 20.19 4.50 -3.77
CA ARG A 59 20.97 3.36 -4.30
C ARG A 59 20.98 2.11 -3.40
N ALA A 60 19.84 1.77 -2.81
CA ALA A 60 19.67 0.47 -2.15
C ALA A 60 18.96 -0.53 -3.10
N PRO A 61 19.68 -1.28 -3.96
CA PRO A 61 19.08 -2.14 -4.98
C PRO A 61 18.18 -3.25 -4.42
N TRP A 62 18.38 -3.64 -3.15
CA TRP A 62 17.51 -4.62 -2.51
C TRP A 62 16.13 -4.07 -2.14
N TRP A 63 16.02 -2.78 -1.80
CA TRP A 63 14.72 -2.13 -1.58
C TRP A 63 13.95 -2.04 -2.89
N ASP A 64 14.65 -1.68 -3.97
CA ASP A 64 14.06 -1.57 -5.30
C ASP A 64 13.50 -2.93 -5.77
N GLY A 65 14.30 -3.99 -5.64
CA GLY A 65 13.84 -5.35 -5.97
C GLY A 65 12.69 -5.86 -5.09
N PHE A 66 12.58 -5.41 -3.83
CA PHE A 66 11.44 -5.73 -2.97
C PHE A 66 10.15 -5.07 -3.49
N TYR A 67 10.20 -3.76 -3.77
CA TYR A 67 9.04 -3.04 -4.29
C TYR A 67 8.64 -3.49 -5.69
N GLU A 68 9.60 -3.81 -6.56
CA GLU A 68 9.33 -4.40 -7.87
C GLU A 68 8.54 -5.70 -7.76
N ARG A 69 8.95 -6.60 -6.84
CA ARG A 69 8.24 -7.86 -6.59
C ARG A 69 6.84 -7.60 -6.05
N LEU A 70 6.69 -6.67 -5.11
CA LEU A 70 5.39 -6.31 -4.54
C LEU A 70 4.43 -5.76 -5.62
N VAL A 71 4.92 -4.86 -6.46
CA VAL A 71 4.17 -4.29 -7.59
C VAL A 71 3.81 -5.39 -8.59
N LYS A 72 4.72 -6.33 -8.84
CA LYS A 72 4.48 -7.47 -9.73
C LYS A 72 3.35 -8.38 -9.23
N THR A 73 3.28 -8.63 -7.91
CA THR A 73 2.19 -9.43 -7.30
C THR A 73 0.80 -8.86 -7.58
N VAL A 74 0.67 -7.53 -7.72
CA VAL A 74 -0.60 -6.87 -8.07
C VAL A 74 -0.78 -6.76 -9.59
N LYS A 75 0.28 -6.41 -10.33
CA LYS A 75 0.21 -6.22 -11.78
C LYS A 75 -0.12 -7.50 -12.53
N GLU A 76 0.43 -8.65 -12.13
CA GLU A 76 0.20 -9.91 -12.81
C GLU A 76 -1.28 -10.34 -12.84
N PRO A 77 -2.01 -10.42 -11.70
CA PRO A 77 -3.43 -10.75 -11.74
C PRO A 77 -4.24 -9.67 -12.46
N LEU A 78 -3.91 -8.39 -12.29
CA LEU A 78 -4.58 -7.30 -12.98
C LEU A 78 -4.47 -7.43 -14.51
N LEU A 79 -3.27 -7.72 -15.03
CA LEU A 79 -3.05 -7.92 -16.46
C LEU A 79 -3.74 -9.18 -17.00
N LYS A 80 -3.80 -10.25 -16.19
CA LYS A 80 -4.54 -11.48 -16.53
C LYS A 80 -6.05 -11.23 -16.64
N ILE A 81 -6.61 -10.40 -15.76
CA ILE A 81 -8.03 -10.05 -15.76
C ILE A 81 -8.37 -9.08 -16.91
N LEU A 82 -7.55 -8.04 -17.11
CA LEU A 82 -7.80 -7.04 -18.17
C LEU A 82 -7.63 -7.60 -19.58
N GLY A 83 -6.59 -8.41 -19.83
CA GLY A 83 -6.25 -8.85 -21.18
C GLY A 83 -6.08 -7.67 -22.16
N LYS A 84 -7.05 -7.49 -23.06
CA LYS A 84 -7.12 -6.38 -24.05
C LYS A 84 -8.29 -5.42 -23.81
N ALA A 85 -9.03 -5.56 -22.70
CA ALA A 85 -10.19 -4.73 -22.41
C ALA A 85 -9.77 -3.31 -22.00
N LEU A 86 -10.53 -2.32 -22.47
CA LEU A 86 -10.47 -0.94 -21.96
C LEU A 86 -11.58 -0.80 -20.94
N LEU A 87 -11.20 -0.61 -19.68
CA LEU A 87 -12.13 -0.49 -18.56
C LEU A 87 -12.43 0.97 -18.27
N MET A 88 -13.67 1.22 -17.84
CA MET A 88 -14.03 2.48 -17.19
C MET A 88 -13.47 2.52 -15.77
N PHE A 89 -13.39 3.73 -15.20
CA PHE A 89 -12.83 3.94 -13.86
C PHE A 89 -13.48 3.07 -12.78
N GLU A 90 -14.81 2.93 -12.82
CA GLU A 90 -15.59 2.15 -11.85
C GLU A 90 -15.30 0.65 -11.94
N GLU A 91 -15.18 0.12 -13.16
CA GLU A 91 -14.81 -1.28 -13.40
C GLU A 91 -13.39 -1.56 -12.93
N LEU A 92 -12.46 -0.64 -13.21
CA LEU A 92 -11.08 -0.76 -12.76
C LEU A 92 -10.97 -0.74 -11.23
N SER A 93 -11.73 0.14 -10.56
CA SER A 93 -11.77 0.22 -9.09
C SER A 93 -12.28 -1.07 -8.46
N THR A 94 -13.30 -1.67 -9.06
CA THR A 94 -13.88 -2.94 -8.62
C THR A 94 -12.87 -4.08 -8.77
N ILE A 95 -12.28 -4.24 -9.95
CA ILE A 95 -11.25 -5.26 -10.21
C ILE A 95 -10.04 -5.07 -9.29
N LEU A 96 -9.61 -3.83 -9.07
CA LEU A 96 -8.49 -3.55 -8.17
C LEU A 96 -8.79 -4.00 -6.73
N SER A 97 -10.05 -3.83 -6.28
CA SER A 97 -10.48 -4.30 -4.95
C SER A 97 -10.51 -5.82 -4.84
N GLU A 98 -10.90 -6.52 -5.91
CA GLU A 98 -10.82 -8.00 -5.97
C GLU A 98 -9.37 -8.49 -5.95
N VAL A 99 -8.50 -7.87 -6.74
CA VAL A 99 -7.06 -8.19 -6.75
C VAL A 99 -6.45 -7.95 -5.37
N GLU A 100 -6.79 -6.86 -4.70
CA GLU A 100 -6.36 -6.58 -3.33
C GLU A 100 -6.77 -7.70 -2.37
N ASN A 101 -8.03 -8.16 -2.44
CA ASN A 101 -8.54 -9.24 -1.60
C ASN A 101 -7.78 -10.56 -1.84
N ILE A 102 -7.50 -10.90 -3.10
CA ILE A 102 -6.73 -12.10 -3.48
C ILE A 102 -5.30 -12.02 -2.93
N VAL A 103 -4.63 -10.88 -3.11
CA VAL A 103 -3.25 -10.70 -2.64
C VAL A 103 -3.19 -10.79 -1.11
N ASN A 104 -4.18 -10.26 -0.41
CA ASN A 104 -4.20 -10.25 1.04
C ASN A 104 -4.58 -11.60 1.67
N ASN A 105 -5.51 -12.35 1.06
CA ASN A 105 -5.92 -13.66 1.55
C ASN A 105 -5.03 -14.80 1.03
N ARG A 106 -3.92 -14.48 0.37
CA ARG A 106 -2.94 -15.48 -0.06
C ARG A 106 -2.27 -16.08 1.18
N PRO A 107 -2.22 -17.43 1.31
CA PRO A 107 -1.48 -18.10 2.37
C PRO A 107 -0.02 -17.69 2.40
N LEU A 108 0.46 -17.28 3.57
CA LEU A 108 1.88 -16.98 3.84
C LEU A 108 2.67 -18.26 4.14
N ILE A 109 1.96 -19.29 4.62
CA ILE A 109 2.50 -20.62 4.92
C ILE A 109 2.02 -21.65 3.90
N TYR A 110 2.73 -22.77 3.85
CA TYR A 110 2.30 -23.94 3.10
C TYR A 110 0.94 -24.41 3.65
N VAL A 111 0.05 -24.80 2.75
CA VAL A 111 -1.27 -25.34 3.11
C VAL A 111 -1.23 -26.82 2.82
N GLU A 112 -1.26 -27.66 3.85
CA GLU A 112 -1.44 -29.10 3.68
C GLU A 112 -2.92 -29.40 3.49
N ASN A 113 -3.23 -30.48 2.77
CA ASN A 113 -4.60 -30.93 2.54
C ASN A 113 -5.08 -31.84 3.69
N ASP A 114 -4.69 -31.57 4.93
CA ASP A 114 -5.17 -32.30 6.10
C ASP A 114 -6.37 -31.56 6.71
N PRO A 115 -7.58 -32.17 6.78
CA PRO A 115 -8.76 -31.55 7.38
C PRO A 115 -8.63 -31.22 8.88
N GLY A 116 -7.55 -31.65 9.54
CA GLY A 116 -7.26 -31.31 10.94
C GLY A 116 -6.40 -30.06 11.17
N GLU A 117 -5.86 -29.43 10.13
CA GLU A 117 -4.98 -28.27 10.29
C GLU A 117 -5.73 -26.94 10.49
N PRO A 118 -5.12 -25.99 11.23
CA PRO A 118 -5.67 -24.65 11.41
C PRO A 118 -5.66 -23.87 10.09
N GLU A 119 -6.57 -22.89 9.96
CA GLU A 119 -6.60 -21.99 8.80
C GLU A 119 -5.22 -21.35 8.55
N PRO A 120 -4.77 -21.28 7.28
CA PRO A 120 -3.45 -20.78 6.98
C PRO A 120 -3.34 -19.28 7.28
N LEU A 121 -2.20 -18.87 7.82
CA LEU A 121 -1.90 -17.46 8.06
C LEU A 121 -1.92 -16.69 6.73
N THR A 122 -2.65 -15.58 6.69
CA THR A 122 -2.75 -14.69 5.53
C THR A 122 -2.32 -13.28 5.92
N SER A 123 -2.17 -12.34 4.98
CA SER A 123 -1.81 -10.96 5.35
C SER A 123 -2.97 -10.18 5.99
N SER A 124 -4.17 -10.75 5.94
CA SER A 124 -5.41 -10.20 6.47
C SER A 124 -5.66 -10.59 7.93
N ASN A 125 -5.14 -11.73 8.39
CA ASN A 125 -5.38 -12.33 9.71
C ASN A 125 -4.09 -12.68 10.45
#